data_AF-A0A7Y2YVL8-F1
#
_entry.id   AF-A0A7Y2YVL8-F1
#
_cell.length_a   1.000
_cell.length_b   1.000
_cell.length_c   1.000
_cell.angle_alpha   90.00
_cell.angle_beta   90.00
_cell.angle_gamma   90.00
#
_symmetry.space_group_name_H-M   'P 1'
#
loop_
_entity.id
_entity.type
_entity.pdbx_description
1 polymer ?
#
loop_
_entity_poly.entity_id
_entity_poly.type
_entity_poly.pdbx_seq_one_letter_code
_entity_poly.pdbx_strand_id
1 'polypeptide(L)'
;MRQFGRIASDGFIDLRDPRRVRTPGVWENRAEPLAEDRAIAFLLSHSFPGHRRVVRPLTEGHRRRIRMATWADSVEARMSLVDAVWRSITEPVLPPSGDEPELIQVLQYGDREYPLFIQGAVTRVIPTGGLPAKSRATVPSLDLKTA
;
A
#
# COMPACT_ATOMS: atom_id res chain seq x y z
N MET A 1 9.81 -26.22 -36.54
CA MET A 1 8.50 -25.54 -36.64
C MET A 1 7.65 -25.96 -35.45
N ARG A 2 7.28 -25.05 -34.54
CA ARG A 2 6.37 -25.35 -33.43
C ARG A 2 5.25 -24.31 -33.43
N GLN A 3 4.02 -24.80 -33.48
CA GLN A 3 2.78 -24.02 -33.48
C GLN A 3 2.62 -23.25 -32.16
N PHE A 4 2.25 -21.98 -32.26
CA PHE A 4 1.78 -21.18 -31.14
C PHE A 4 0.36 -21.61 -30.77
N GLY A 5 0.13 -21.93 -29.49
CA GLY A 5 -1.22 -22.10 -28.96
C GLY A 5 -1.99 -20.79 -29.08
N ARG A 6 -3.16 -20.85 -29.74
CA ARG A 6 -4.08 -19.72 -29.89
C ARG A 6 -4.68 -19.39 -28.53
N ILE A 7 -4.47 -18.16 -28.06
CA ILE A 7 -5.28 -17.57 -26.99
C ILE A 7 -6.65 -17.31 -27.61
N ALA A 8 -7.69 -17.93 -27.07
CA ALA A 8 -9.07 -17.62 -27.44
C ALA A 8 -9.46 -16.25 -26.84
N SER A 9 -10.14 -15.45 -27.65
CA SER A 9 -10.40 -14.03 -27.43
C SER A 9 -11.57 -13.74 -26.48
N ASP A 10 -12.01 -14.72 -25.69
CA ASP A 10 -13.33 -14.76 -25.06
C ASP A 10 -13.29 -14.97 -23.54
N GLY A 11 -12.20 -14.60 -22.86
CA GLY A 11 -12.25 -14.13 -21.48
C GLY A 11 -12.73 -15.10 -20.38
N PHE A 12 -12.85 -16.39 -20.64
CA PHE A 12 -13.16 -17.40 -19.60
C PHE A 12 -12.06 -18.46 -19.48
N ILE A 13 -11.73 -18.80 -18.23
CA ILE A 13 -10.76 -19.83 -17.85
C ILE A 13 -11.49 -21.17 -17.79
N ASP A 14 -11.05 -22.14 -18.60
CA ASP A 14 -11.54 -23.51 -18.54
C ASP A 14 -10.91 -24.25 -17.34
N LEU A 15 -11.73 -24.65 -16.37
CA LEU A 15 -11.32 -25.35 -15.15
C LEU A 15 -11.02 -26.85 -15.38
N ARG A 16 -11.08 -27.34 -16.62
CA ARG A 16 -10.92 -28.77 -16.96
C ARG A 16 -9.54 -29.12 -17.55
N ASP A 17 -8.64 -28.15 -17.76
CA ASP A 17 -7.26 -28.43 -18.20
C ASP A 17 -6.36 -28.76 -16.97
N PRO A 18 -5.85 -30.02 -16.84
CA PRO A 18 -4.94 -30.40 -15.76
C PRO A 18 -3.52 -29.84 -15.93
N ARG A 19 -3.24 -29.06 -16.99
CA ARG A 19 -2.05 -28.23 -17.08
C ARG A 19 -2.18 -27.08 -16.07
N ARG A 20 -1.88 -27.41 -14.81
CA ARG A 20 -1.47 -26.52 -13.71
C ARG A 20 -1.26 -25.10 -14.23
N VAL A 21 -2.23 -24.22 -14.01
CA VAL A 21 -2.00 -22.77 -14.09
C VAL A 21 -0.94 -22.51 -13.04
N ARG A 22 0.32 -22.54 -13.48
CA ARG A 22 1.47 -22.29 -12.64
C ARG A 22 1.25 -20.89 -12.11
N THR A 23 1.09 -20.77 -10.79
CA THR A 23 1.42 -19.54 -10.06
C THR A 23 2.69 -19.00 -10.70
N PRO A 24 2.69 -17.82 -11.32
CA PRO A 24 3.89 -17.28 -11.91
C PRO A 24 4.90 -17.07 -10.77
N GLY A 25 5.78 -18.05 -10.58
CA GLY A 25 6.87 -17.97 -9.64
C GLY A 25 7.81 -16.85 -10.06
N VAL A 26 8.25 -16.07 -9.07
CA VAL A 26 9.39 -15.14 -9.15
C VAL A 26 9.29 -14.12 -10.30
N TRP A 27 8.32 -13.19 -10.19
CA TRP A 27 8.23 -11.99 -11.04
C TRP A 27 8.43 -10.71 -10.23
N GLU A 28 9.40 -10.68 -9.30
CA GLU A 28 9.64 -9.47 -8.49
C GLU A 28 9.99 -8.22 -9.33
N ASN A 29 10.31 -8.37 -10.62
CA ASN A 29 10.79 -7.27 -11.47
C ASN A 29 9.93 -6.89 -12.70
N ARG A 30 8.74 -7.48 -12.92
CA ARG A 30 7.92 -7.12 -14.11
C ARG A 30 6.62 -6.38 -13.85
N ALA A 31 6.15 -6.30 -12.60
CA ALA A 31 5.03 -5.41 -12.31
C ALA A 31 5.50 -3.97 -12.56
N GLU A 32 4.82 -3.24 -13.45
CA GLU A 32 5.01 -1.80 -13.55
C GLU A 32 4.64 -1.16 -12.21
N PRO A 33 5.37 -0.11 -11.78
CA PRO A 33 5.05 0.56 -10.54
C PRO A 33 3.66 1.19 -10.64
N LEU A 34 2.85 1.02 -9.60
CA LEU A 34 1.59 1.73 -9.50
C LEU A 34 1.84 3.25 -9.47
N ALA A 35 0.92 4.04 -10.01
CA ALA A 35 0.96 5.48 -9.84
C ALA A 35 1.05 5.84 -8.35
N GLU A 36 1.86 6.83 -8.01
CA GLU A 36 2.24 7.11 -6.63
C GLU A 36 1.01 7.39 -5.74
N ASP A 37 0.13 8.28 -6.20
CA ASP A 37 -1.15 8.62 -5.58
C ASP A 37 -2.01 7.37 -5.26
N ARG A 38 -2.11 6.45 -6.23
CA ARG A 38 -2.84 5.19 -6.08
C ARG A 38 -2.15 4.24 -5.12
N ALA A 39 -0.83 4.20 -5.12
CA ALA A 39 -0.06 3.37 -4.19
C ALA A 39 -0.24 3.82 -2.75
N ILE A 40 -0.21 5.13 -2.51
CA ILE A 40 -0.42 5.73 -1.19
C ILE A 40 -1.84 5.48 -0.72
N ALA A 41 -2.84 5.80 -1.55
CA ALA A 41 -4.25 5.62 -1.19
C ALA A 41 -4.55 4.15 -0.84
N PHE A 42 -3.98 3.20 -1.59
CA PHE A 42 -4.10 1.78 -1.30
C PHE A 42 -3.35 1.37 -0.03
N LEU A 43 -2.11 1.82 0.17
CA LEU A 43 -1.35 1.48 1.37
C LEU A 43 -2.08 1.98 2.63
N LEU A 44 -2.49 3.25 2.61
CA LEU A 44 -3.12 3.95 3.73
C LEU A 44 -4.60 3.58 3.96
N SER A 45 -5.21 2.77 3.08
CA SER A 45 -6.51 2.18 3.35
C SER A 45 -6.45 1.00 4.33
N HIS A 46 -5.24 0.57 4.73
CA HIS A 46 -5.03 -0.52 5.67
C HIS A 46 -4.70 0.02 7.07
N SER A 47 -4.94 -0.81 8.08
CA SER A 47 -4.46 -0.59 9.45
C SER A 47 -3.26 -1.50 9.70
N PHE A 48 -2.21 -0.95 10.29
CA PHE A 48 -0.96 -1.67 10.52
C PHE A 48 -0.73 -1.91 12.01
N PRO A 49 -0.22 -3.07 12.40
CA PRO A 49 0.12 -3.33 13.80
C PRO A 49 1.29 -2.47 14.26
N GLY A 50 1.23 -2.07 15.54
CA GLY A 50 2.23 -1.24 16.18
C GLY A 50 2.03 0.25 15.95
N HIS A 51 2.81 1.02 16.70
CA HIS A 51 2.79 2.47 16.73
C HIS A 51 3.94 2.98 15.86
N ARG A 52 3.65 3.48 14.66
CA ARG A 52 4.69 3.87 13.70
C ARG A 52 4.34 5.15 12.96
N ARG A 53 5.34 5.95 12.61
CA ARG A 53 5.20 7.14 11.75
C ARG A 53 5.97 6.96 10.44
N VAL A 54 5.53 7.61 9.37
CA VAL A 54 6.22 7.58 8.08
C VAL A 54 7.42 8.52 8.10
N VAL A 55 8.58 8.00 7.70
CA VAL A 55 9.85 8.73 7.69
C VAL A 55 10.51 8.79 6.31
N ARG A 56 9.99 8.06 5.33
CA ARG A 56 10.56 7.97 3.96
C ARG A 56 9.46 7.91 2.89
N PRO A 57 9.75 8.39 1.67
CA PRO A 57 8.83 8.26 0.55
C PRO A 57 8.69 6.82 0.04
N LEU A 58 7.66 6.59 -0.76
CA LEU A 58 7.55 5.36 -1.55
C LEU A 58 8.57 5.38 -2.70
N THR A 59 9.42 4.37 -2.75
CA THR A 59 10.28 4.10 -3.91
C THR A 59 9.46 3.43 -5.02
N GLU A 60 10.02 3.36 -6.23
CA GLU A 60 9.40 2.56 -7.31
C GLU A 60 9.23 1.09 -6.90
N GLY A 61 10.21 0.52 -6.18
CA GLY A 61 10.14 -0.84 -5.67
C GLY A 61 8.99 -1.04 -4.69
N HIS A 62 8.73 -0.06 -3.82
CA HIS A 62 7.54 -0.06 -2.95
C HIS A 62 6.26 -0.04 -3.78
N ARG A 63 6.17 0.82 -4.81
CA ARG A 63 4.99 0.92 -5.68
C ARG A 63 4.73 -0.36 -6.49
N ARG A 64 5.78 -1.08 -6.91
CA ARG A 64 5.65 -2.41 -7.54
C ARG A 64 5.15 -3.47 -6.57
N ARG A 65 5.64 -3.48 -5.32
CA ARG A 65 5.14 -4.38 -4.28
C ARG A 65 3.68 -4.11 -3.93
N ILE A 66 3.30 -2.83 -3.84
CA ILE A 66 1.90 -2.43 -3.63
C ILE A 66 1.04 -2.90 -4.82
N ARG A 67 1.51 -2.75 -6.07
CA ARG A 67 0.83 -3.29 -7.26
C ARG A 67 0.57 -4.79 -7.14
N MET A 68 1.57 -5.57 -6.71
CA MET A 68 1.38 -7.02 -6.45
C MET A 68 0.35 -7.27 -5.36
N ALA A 69 0.34 -6.47 -4.28
CA ALA A 69 -0.65 -6.59 -3.21
C ALA A 69 -2.09 -6.36 -3.70
N THR A 70 -2.29 -5.50 -4.71
CA THR A 70 -3.62 -5.30 -5.33
C THR A 70 -4.13 -6.52 -6.08
N TRP A 71 -3.24 -7.43 -6.51
CA TRP A 71 -3.56 -8.66 -7.22
C TRP A 71 -3.53 -9.90 -6.33
N ALA A 72 -3.20 -9.75 -5.06
CA ALA A 72 -3.14 -10.87 -4.12
C ALA A 72 -4.50 -11.58 -4.03
N ASP A 73 -4.45 -12.91 -4.10
CA ASP A 73 -5.59 -13.83 -4.04
C ASP A 73 -6.10 -14.07 -2.61
N SER A 74 -5.35 -13.61 -1.60
CA SER A 74 -5.69 -13.73 -0.20
C SER A 74 -5.38 -12.45 0.57
N VAL A 75 -6.12 -12.24 1.67
CA VAL A 75 -5.88 -11.13 2.61
C VAL A 75 -4.50 -11.26 3.25
N GLU A 76 -4.08 -12.47 3.61
CA GLU A 76 -2.77 -12.72 4.22
C GLU A 76 -1.62 -12.34 3.27
N ALA A 77 -1.66 -12.77 2.01
CA ALA A 77 -0.64 -12.40 1.02
C ALA A 77 -0.62 -10.88 0.78
N ARG A 78 -1.80 -10.24 0.71
CA ARG A 78 -1.90 -8.78 0.61
C ARG A 78 -1.25 -8.09 1.80
N MET A 79 -1.64 -8.48 3.02
CA MET A 79 -1.16 -7.89 4.26
C MET A 79 0.34 -8.08 4.43
N SER A 80 0.89 -9.23 4.06
CA SER A 80 2.34 -9.48 4.07
C SER A 80 3.09 -8.49 3.17
N LEU A 81 2.60 -8.26 1.95
CA LEU A 81 3.21 -7.31 1.01
C LEU A 81 3.10 -5.86 1.48
N VAL A 82 1.94 -5.43 1.99
CA VAL A 82 1.77 -4.05 2.46
C VAL A 82 2.48 -3.80 3.79
N ASP A 83 2.53 -4.76 4.71
CA ASP A 83 3.26 -4.64 5.98
C ASP A 83 4.78 -4.53 5.74
N ALA A 84 5.31 -5.29 4.78
CA ALA A 84 6.72 -5.17 4.39
C ALA A 84 7.06 -3.76 3.87
N VAL A 85 6.19 -3.17 3.05
CA VAL A 85 6.35 -1.79 2.58
C VAL A 85 6.15 -0.79 3.72
N TRP A 86 5.15 -1.00 4.57
CA TRP A 86 4.91 -0.13 5.72
C TRP A 86 6.12 -0.06 6.64
N ARG A 87 6.69 -1.21 7.01
CA ARG A 87 7.88 -1.28 7.87
C ARG A 87 9.12 -0.66 7.23
N SER A 88 9.24 -0.67 5.89
CA SER A 88 10.40 -0.09 5.22
C SER A 88 10.37 1.44 5.15
N ILE A 89 9.19 2.05 5.25
CA ILE A 89 9.01 3.51 5.20
C ILE A 89 8.69 4.14 6.56
N THR A 90 8.55 3.33 7.61
CA THR A 90 8.12 3.80 8.94
C THR A 90 9.07 3.41 10.06
N GLU A 91 9.09 4.24 11.10
CA GLU A 91 9.81 3.99 12.35
C GLU A 91 8.84 3.88 13.52
N PRO A 92 9.17 3.09 14.56
CA PRO A 92 8.40 3.04 15.79
C PRO A 92 8.28 4.42 16.46
N VAL A 93 7.15 4.67 17.10
CA VAL A 93 6.94 5.83 17.97
C VAL A 93 6.48 5.36 19.34
N LEU A 94 6.45 6.27 20.32
CA LEU A 94 5.96 5.96 21.66
C LEU A 94 4.49 5.53 21.61
N PRO A 95 4.08 4.63 22.51
CA PRO A 95 2.68 4.24 22.63
C PRO A 95 1.81 5.43 23.04
N PRO A 96 0.53 5.40 22.67
CA PRO A 96 -0.39 6.48 22.98
C PRO A 96 -0.62 6.54 24.49
N SER A 97 -0.98 7.71 24.99
CA SER A 97 -1.21 7.90 26.44
C SER A 97 -2.52 7.28 26.93
N GLY A 98 -3.41 6.86 26.02
CA GLY A 98 -4.70 6.26 26.32
C GLY A 98 -5.32 5.55 25.11
N ASP A 99 -6.61 5.20 25.22
CA ASP A 99 -7.32 4.39 24.23
C ASP A 99 -7.95 5.21 23.08
N GLU A 100 -7.99 6.53 23.21
CA GLU A 100 -8.50 7.44 22.19
C GLU A 100 -7.56 7.54 20.98
N PRO A 101 -8.08 7.76 19.76
CA PRO A 101 -7.24 7.97 18.59
C PRO A 101 -6.32 9.20 18.76
N GLU A 102 -5.01 8.97 18.72
CA GLU A 102 -4.00 10.02 18.85
C GLU A 102 -3.40 10.35 17.47
N LEU A 103 -3.53 11.60 17.02
CA LEU A 103 -2.96 12.05 15.74
C LEU A 103 -1.43 12.16 15.88
N ILE A 104 -0.69 11.38 15.08
CA ILE A 104 0.78 11.36 15.13
C ILE A 104 1.44 12.06 13.95
N GLN A 105 0.77 12.14 12.80
CA GLN A 105 1.32 12.72 11.58
C GLN A 105 0.20 13.06 10.60
N VAL A 106 0.39 14.07 9.75
CA VAL A 106 -0.44 14.29 8.57
C VAL A 106 0.45 14.13 7.34
N LEU A 107 0.11 13.17 6.47
CA LEU A 107 0.83 12.96 5.22
C LEU A 107 0.12 13.75 4.12
N GLN A 108 0.87 14.48 3.31
CA GLN A 108 0.31 15.19 2.16
C GLN A 108 0.78 14.55 0.87
N TYR A 109 -0.16 14.22 0.00
CA TYR A 109 0.14 13.70 -1.33
C TYR A 109 -0.86 14.23 -2.36
N GLY A 110 -0.33 15.00 -3.32
CA GLY A 110 -1.16 15.67 -4.32
C GLY A 110 -2.12 16.66 -3.66
N ASP A 111 -3.41 16.49 -3.94
CA ASP A 111 -4.51 17.28 -3.41
C ASP A 111 -5.16 16.66 -2.17
N ARG A 112 -4.49 15.69 -1.52
CA ARG A 112 -5.01 14.98 -0.35
C ARG A 112 -4.08 15.03 0.85
N GLU A 113 -4.71 15.05 2.01
CA GLU A 113 -4.10 14.88 3.32
C GLU A 113 -4.56 13.55 3.93
N TYR A 114 -3.64 12.83 4.55
CA TYR A 114 -3.91 11.56 5.22
C TYR A 114 -3.47 11.69 6.68
N PRO A 115 -4.41 12.08 7.57
CA PRO A 115 -4.14 12.13 9.01
C PRO A 115 -3.92 10.71 9.55
N LEU A 116 -2.72 10.47 10.05
CA LEU A 116 -2.26 9.19 10.59
C LEU A 116 -2.44 9.20 12.10
N PHE A 117 -3.24 8.26 12.59
CA PHE A 117 -3.56 8.11 14.00
C PHE A 117 -2.99 6.80 14.55
N ILE A 118 -2.66 6.82 15.83
CA ILE A 118 -2.55 5.61 16.64
C ILE A 118 -3.90 5.38 17.32
N GLN A 119 -4.39 4.13 17.30
CA GLN A 119 -5.57 3.75 18.07
C GLN A 119 -5.40 2.32 18.59
N GLY A 120 -5.39 2.15 19.91
CA GLY A 120 -5.06 0.87 20.54
C GLY A 120 -3.69 0.36 20.07
N ALA A 121 -3.65 -0.84 19.49
CA ALA A 121 -2.42 -1.48 19.03
C ALA A 121 -2.08 -1.23 17.54
N VAL A 122 -2.78 -0.32 16.86
CA VAL A 122 -2.61 -0.10 15.42
C VAL A 122 -2.32 1.35 15.06
N THR A 123 -1.64 1.52 13.93
CA THR A 123 -1.54 2.78 13.21
C THR A 123 -2.47 2.74 12.00
N ARG A 124 -3.28 3.79 11.79
CA ARG A 124 -4.23 3.87 10.66
C ARG A 124 -4.56 5.30 10.28
N VAL A 125 -5.08 5.50 9.06
CA VAL A 125 -5.58 6.81 8.62
C VAL A 125 -7.06 6.96 8.94
N ILE A 126 -7.45 8.13 9.45
CA ILE A 126 -8.85 8.47 9.77
C ILE A 126 -9.16 9.88 9.23
N PRO A 127 -10.20 10.08 8.40
CA PRO A 127 -11.04 9.06 7.78
C PRO A 127 -10.30 8.29 6.69
N THR A 128 -10.73 7.05 6.43
CA THR A 128 -10.20 6.24 5.34
C THR A 128 -10.32 6.97 4.01
N GLY A 129 -9.24 7.01 3.22
CA GLY A 129 -9.19 7.71 1.93
C GLY A 129 -8.67 9.15 2.00
N GLY A 130 -8.43 9.68 3.20
CA GLY A 130 -7.88 11.01 3.41
C GLY A 130 -8.90 12.13 3.23
N LEU A 131 -8.45 13.35 3.52
CA LEU A 131 -9.20 14.59 3.40
C LEU A 131 -8.71 15.36 2.16
N PRO A 132 -9.57 16.17 1.50
CA PRO A 132 -9.09 17.16 0.55
C PRO A 132 -8.09 18.08 1.23
N ALA A 133 -6.93 18.29 0.61
CA ALA A 133 -5.91 19.19 1.12
C ALA A 133 -6.51 20.59 1.21
N LYS A 134 -6.65 21.12 2.44
CA LYS A 134 -7.08 22.49 2.63
C LYS A 134 -5.85 23.34 2.43
N SER A 135 -5.81 24.10 1.32
CA SER A 135 -4.73 25.04 1.01
C SER A 135 -4.23 25.76 2.27
N ARG A 136 -3.03 25.36 2.73
CA ARG A 136 -2.20 25.89 3.84
C ARG A 136 -2.79 25.80 5.27
N ALA A 137 -2.18 24.98 6.15
CA ALA A 137 -1.80 25.36 7.53
C ALA A 137 -1.18 24.22 8.40
N THR A 138 0.00 24.51 8.97
CA THR A 138 0.35 24.39 10.41
C THR A 138 0.34 23.01 11.12
N VAL A 139 0.77 21.94 10.46
CA VAL A 139 1.28 20.73 11.12
C VAL A 139 2.61 20.41 10.44
N PRO A 140 3.65 19.86 11.11
CA PRO A 140 4.85 19.39 10.43
C PRO A 140 4.46 18.36 9.36
N SER A 141 4.31 18.87 8.15
CA SER A 141 4.07 18.12 6.93
C SER A 141 5.42 17.66 6.44
N LEU A 142 5.64 16.36 6.40
CA LEU A 142 6.80 15.80 5.73
C LEU A 142 6.48 15.79 4.24
N ASP A 143 7.10 16.71 3.50
CA ASP A 143 7.06 16.69 2.04
C ASP A 143 7.96 15.55 1.54
N LEU A 144 7.33 14.43 1.25
CA LEU A 144 7.99 13.19 0.81
C LEU A 144 8.57 13.30 -0.60
N LYS A 145 8.35 14.40 -1.34
CA LYS A 145 9.03 14.62 -2.63
C LYS A 145 10.45 15.17 -2.50
N THR A 146 10.82 15.69 -1.32
CA THR A 146 12.11 16.36 -1.10
C THR A 146 12.96 15.69 -0.01
N ALA A 147 12.51 14.56 0.54
CA ALA A 147 13.16 13.80 1.61
C ALA A 147 14.00 12.62 1.11
#